data_AF-A0A953K0U2-F1
#
_entry.id   AF-A0A953K0U2-F1
#
_cell.length_a   1.000
_cell.length_b   1.000
_cell.length_c   1.000
_cell.angle_alpha   90.00
_cell.angle_beta   90.00
_cell.angle_gamma   90.00
#
_symmetry.space_group_name_H-M   'P 1'
#
loop_
_entity.id
_entity.type
_entity.pdbx_description
1 polymer ?
#
loop_
_entity_poly.entity_id
_entity_poly.type
_entity_poly.pdbx_seq_one_letter_code
_entity_poly.pdbx_strand_id
1 'polypeptide(L)'
;MKKNRTHGMADAERISILVHFPLKLSMHFLKQTVITVVICLILQAFLPWWTMIVGAAFVGRWQGIGAVSSFGAGFVATGFIWLLAVVYMDSSSQALVATRLEGILGAGNPFLIMTVTTLIGGFTGGFAALTGWSLKSTQ
;
A
#
# COMPACT_ATOMS: atom_id res chain seq x y z
N MET A 1 29.72 -28.97 35.85
CA MET A 1 29.07 -27.69 35.54
C MET A 1 28.35 -27.78 34.19
N LYS A 2 27.07 -28.15 34.15
CA LYS A 2 26.29 -28.35 32.93
C LYS A 2 24.96 -27.59 33.03
N LYS A 3 25.04 -26.27 33.18
CA LYS A 3 23.89 -25.36 33.28
C LYS A 3 24.25 -24.15 32.42
N ASN A 4 23.57 -23.99 31.28
CA ASN A 4 23.43 -22.74 30.49
C ASN A 4 23.18 -22.95 28.97
N ARG A 5 23.21 -24.17 28.43
CA ARG A 5 23.03 -24.35 26.97
C ARG A 5 21.58 -24.30 26.46
N THR A 6 20.58 -24.32 27.34
CA THR A 6 19.16 -24.33 26.94
C THR A 6 18.56 -22.93 26.75
N HIS A 7 19.17 -21.88 27.32
CA HIS A 7 18.62 -20.52 27.21
C HIS A 7 18.90 -19.90 25.84
N GLY A 8 20.08 -20.14 25.25
CA GLY A 8 20.46 -19.56 23.96
C GLY A 8 19.76 -20.16 22.73
N MET A 9 19.23 -21.38 22.82
CA MET A 9 18.51 -22.02 21.69
C MET A 9 17.10 -21.43 21.51
N ALA A 10 16.42 -21.07 22.60
CA ALA A 10 15.11 -20.41 22.54
C ALA A 10 15.19 -19.00 21.95
N ASP A 11 16.28 -18.27 22.24
CA ASP A 11 16.51 -16.93 21.71
C ASP A 11 16.88 -16.95 20.21
N ALA A 12 17.63 -17.97 19.76
CA ALA A 12 17.98 -18.15 18.35
C ALA A 12 16.76 -18.47 17.45
N GLU A 13 15.80 -19.28 17.93
CA GLU A 13 14.54 -19.51 17.21
C GLU A 13 13.66 -18.25 17.19
N ARG A 14 13.62 -17.47 18.28
CA ARG A 14 12.89 -16.19 18.30
C ARG A 14 13.45 -15.18 17.31
N ILE A 15 14.76 -15.14 17.13
CA ILE A 15 15.43 -14.27 16.16
C ILE A 15 15.19 -14.76 14.71
N SER A 16 15.18 -16.08 14.48
CA SER A 16 14.89 -16.60 13.13
C SER A 16 13.46 -16.30 12.66
N ILE A 17 12.49 -16.29 13.58
CA ILE A 17 11.10 -15.89 13.32
C ILE A 17 10.97 -14.38 13.07
N LEU A 18 11.77 -13.56 13.75
CA LEU A 18 11.78 -12.10 13.59
C LEU A 18 12.47 -11.60 12.31
N VAL A 19 13.42 -12.38 11.76
CA VAL A 19 14.28 -11.94 10.64
C VAL A 19 13.82 -12.43 9.27
N HIS A 20 12.90 -13.40 9.18
CA HIS A 20 12.23 -13.77 7.92
C HIS A 20 11.15 -12.74 7.53
N PHE A 21 11.50 -11.46 7.57
CA PHE A 21 10.64 -10.38 7.12
C PHE A 21 10.30 -10.61 5.63
N PRO A 22 9.03 -10.87 5.28
CA PRO A 22 8.65 -11.42 3.97
C PRO A 22 8.63 -10.38 2.84
N LEU A 23 9.19 -9.18 3.04
CA LEU A 23 9.45 -8.21 1.96
C LEU A 23 10.67 -8.66 1.13
N LYS A 24 10.59 -9.84 0.53
CA LYS A 24 11.52 -10.21 -0.53
C LYS A 24 11.17 -9.32 -1.73
N LEU A 25 11.94 -8.26 -1.96
CA LEU A 25 11.86 -7.40 -3.15
C LEU A 25 12.26 -8.21 -4.39
N SER A 26 11.39 -9.13 -4.77
CA SER A 26 11.56 -10.06 -5.88
C SER A 26 10.97 -9.47 -7.15
N MET A 27 11.40 -9.94 -8.32
CA MET A 27 10.85 -9.53 -9.62
C MET A 27 9.32 -9.67 -9.69
N HIS A 28 8.74 -10.57 -8.90
CA HIS A 28 7.30 -10.75 -8.80
C HIS A 28 6.58 -9.60 -8.08
N PHE A 29 7.19 -9.04 -7.03
CA PHE A 29 6.64 -7.87 -6.33
C PHE A 29 6.55 -6.67 -7.27
N LEU A 30 7.65 -6.38 -7.97
CA LEU A 30 7.69 -5.26 -8.92
C LEU A 30 6.64 -5.43 -10.03
N LYS A 31 6.52 -6.65 -10.57
CA LYS A 31 5.52 -6.97 -11.58
C LYS A 31 4.09 -6.75 -11.08
N GLN A 32 3.78 -7.20 -9.85
CA GLN A 32 2.49 -6.99 -9.24
C GLN A 32 2.18 -5.50 -9.04
N THR A 33 3.13 -4.72 -8.52
CA THR A 33 2.98 -3.28 -8.32
C THR A 33 2.70 -2.56 -9.63
N VAL A 34 3.51 -2.81 -10.67
CA VAL A 34 3.35 -2.16 -11.99
C VAL A 34 2.00 -2.51 -12.62
N ILE A 35 1.60 -3.78 -12.59
CA ILE A 35 0.29 -4.22 -13.11
C ILE A 35 -0.85 -3.56 -12.32
N THR A 36 -0.72 -3.48 -11.00
CA THR A 36 -1.71 -2.82 -10.13
C THR A 36 -1.85 -1.34 -10.49
N VAL A 37 -0.74 -0.62 -10.68
CA VAL A 37 -0.75 0.79 -11.08
C VAL A 37 -1.50 0.97 -12.40
N VAL A 38 -1.16 0.18 -13.42
CA VAL A 38 -1.78 0.29 -14.75
C VAL A 38 -3.29 0.02 -14.69
N ILE A 39 -3.70 -1.07 -14.04
CA ILE A 39 -5.13 -1.42 -13.92
C ILE A 39 -5.90 -0.38 -13.13
N CYS A 40 -5.37 0.08 -12.00
CA CYS A 40 -6.03 1.08 -11.16
C CYS A 40 -6.11 2.46 -11.83
N LEU A 41 -5.12 2.84 -12.64
CA LEU A 41 -5.17 4.07 -13.44
C LEU A 41 -6.24 3.98 -14.54
N ILE A 42 -6.29 2.86 -15.27
CA ILE A 42 -7.32 2.63 -16.29
C ILE A 42 -8.70 2.67 -15.66
N LEU A 43 -8.91 1.99 -14.53
CA LEU A 43 -10.20 1.97 -13.85
C LEU A 43 -10.64 3.36 -13.39
N GLN A 44 -9.73 4.16 -12.82
CA GLN A 44 -10.08 5.54 -12.41
C GLN A 44 -10.34 6.50 -13.57
N ALA A 45 -9.78 6.24 -14.75
CA ALA A 45 -10.02 7.10 -15.91
C ALA A 45 -11.49 7.07 -16.36
N PHE A 46 -12.19 5.94 -16.12
CA PHE A 46 -13.58 5.74 -16.54
C PHE A 46 -14.57 5.59 -15.39
N LEU A 47 -14.11 5.18 -14.20
CA LEU A 47 -14.95 4.86 -13.06
C LEU A 47 -14.52 5.63 -11.79
N PRO A 48 -15.39 5.72 -10.77
CA PRO A 48 -15.04 6.33 -9.50
C PRO A 48 -13.86 5.64 -8.82
N TRP A 49 -13.15 6.38 -7.97
CA TRP A 49 -11.95 5.92 -7.27
C TRP A 49 -12.11 4.63 -6.46
N TRP A 50 -13.31 4.30 -5.96
CA TRP A 50 -13.61 3.05 -5.26
C TRP A 50 -13.29 1.80 -6.08
N THR A 51 -13.29 1.91 -7.41
CA THR A 51 -12.95 0.81 -8.32
C THR A 51 -11.51 0.35 -8.21
N MET A 52 -10.60 1.16 -7.67
CA MET A 52 -9.24 0.72 -7.37
C MET A 52 -9.18 -0.41 -6.36
N ILE A 53 -10.16 -0.50 -5.44
CA ILE A 53 -10.27 -1.63 -4.50
C ILE A 53 -10.45 -2.92 -5.29
N VAL A 54 -11.34 -2.91 -6.27
CA VAL A 54 -11.61 -4.07 -7.13
C VAL A 54 -10.39 -4.40 -7.99
N GLY A 55 -9.75 -3.39 -8.59
CA GLY A 55 -8.54 -3.56 -9.40
C GLY A 55 -7.37 -4.14 -8.61
N ALA A 56 -7.06 -3.59 -7.44
CA ALA A 56 -5.98 -4.07 -6.58
C ALA A 56 -6.26 -5.48 -6.05
N ALA A 57 -7.51 -5.80 -5.68
CA ALA A 57 -7.89 -7.16 -5.28
C ALA A 57 -7.77 -8.17 -6.43
N PHE A 58 -8.19 -7.79 -7.65
CA PHE A 58 -8.06 -8.63 -8.84
C PHE A 58 -6.59 -8.97 -9.12
N VAL A 59 -5.70 -7.98 -9.07
CA VAL A 59 -4.26 -8.19 -9.30
C VAL A 59 -3.63 -9.00 -8.17
N GLY A 60 -3.99 -8.72 -6.92
CA GLY A 60 -3.56 -9.51 -5.76
C GLY A 60 -3.95 -10.98 -5.87
N ARG A 61 -5.14 -11.29 -6.40
CA ARG A 61 -5.60 -12.67 -6.63
C ARG A 61 -4.77 -13.41 -7.67
N TRP A 62 -4.36 -12.78 -8.76
CA TRP A 62 -3.58 -13.47 -9.79
C TRP A 62 -2.09 -13.51 -9.48
N GLN A 63 -1.51 -12.35 -9.18
CA GLN A 63 -0.06 -12.17 -9.09
C GLN A 63 0.49 -12.27 -7.67
N GLY A 64 -0.38 -12.26 -6.64
CA GLY A 64 0.04 -12.35 -5.25
C GLY A 64 0.79 -13.64 -4.95
N ILE A 65 1.97 -13.51 -4.35
CA ILE A 65 2.82 -14.64 -3.92
C ILE A 65 2.79 -14.83 -2.40
N GLY A 66 2.75 -13.73 -1.65
CA GLY A 66 2.65 -13.78 -0.19
C GLY A 66 1.84 -12.61 0.36
N ALA A 67 1.31 -12.77 1.58
CA ALA A 67 0.47 -11.78 2.25
C ALA A 67 1.11 -10.38 2.26
N VAL A 68 2.29 -10.27 2.87
CA VAL A 68 2.98 -8.99 3.07
C VAL A 68 3.49 -8.41 1.76
N SER A 69 3.96 -9.26 0.84
CA SER A 69 4.39 -8.82 -0.50
C SER A 69 3.20 -8.25 -1.28
N SER A 70 2.03 -8.90 -1.20
CA SER A 70 0.81 -8.43 -1.87
C SER A 70 0.27 -7.15 -1.27
N PHE A 71 0.26 -7.05 0.06
CA PHE A 71 -0.08 -5.82 0.77
C PHE A 71 0.84 -4.67 0.37
N GLY A 72 2.16 -4.89 0.41
CA GLY A 72 3.15 -3.88 0.04
C GLY A 72 3.02 -3.45 -1.41
N ALA A 73 2.74 -4.36 -2.34
CA ALA A 73 2.58 -4.06 -3.76
C ALA A 73 1.33 -3.20 -4.00
N GLY A 74 0.21 -3.56 -3.37
CA GLY A 74 -1.01 -2.77 -3.41
C GLY A 74 -0.83 -1.39 -2.78
N PHE A 75 -0.19 -1.32 -1.61
CA PHE A 75 0.05 -0.09 -0.86
C PHE A 75 0.90 0.91 -1.64
N VAL A 76 2.03 0.44 -2.20
CA VAL A 76 2.91 1.30 -3.00
C VAL A 76 2.21 1.74 -4.28
N ALA A 77 1.49 0.85 -4.96
CA ALA A 77 0.78 1.17 -6.19
C ALA A 77 -0.29 2.25 -5.99
N THR A 78 -1.24 2.04 -5.07
CA THR A 78 -2.36 2.98 -4.86
C THR A 78 -1.92 4.23 -4.12
N GLY A 79 -0.97 4.11 -3.18
CA GLY A 79 -0.36 5.26 -2.51
C GLY A 79 0.33 6.18 -3.53
N PHE A 80 1.08 5.63 -4.49
CA PHE A 80 1.71 6.41 -5.54
C PHE A 80 0.67 7.13 -6.43
N ILE A 81 -0.39 6.43 -6.84
CA ILE A 81 -1.49 7.04 -7.61
C ILE A 81 -2.13 8.19 -6.84
N TRP A 82 -2.43 8.01 -5.54
CA TRP A 82 -3.07 9.04 -4.73
C TRP A 82 -2.14 10.22 -4.42
N LEU A 83 -0.84 9.96 -4.25
CA LEU A 83 0.16 11.01 -4.12
C LEU A 83 0.21 11.87 -5.39
N LEU A 84 0.25 11.24 -6.56
CA LEU A 84 0.20 11.96 -7.85
C LEU A 84 -1.11 12.75 -7.99
N ALA A 85 -2.24 12.16 -7.59
CA ALA A 85 -3.54 12.84 -7.65
C ALA A 85 -3.56 14.10 -6.77
N VAL A 86 -3.07 14.03 -5.53
CA VAL A 86 -3.01 15.19 -4.64
C VAL A 86 -2.05 16.26 -5.18
N VAL A 87 -0.85 15.88 -5.65
CA VAL A 87 0.10 16.83 -6.25
C VAL A 87 -0.47 17.50 -7.49
N TYR A 88 -1.18 16.74 -8.33
CA TYR A 88 -1.86 17.28 -9.50
C TYR A 88 -2.98 18.25 -9.12
N MET A 89 -3.81 17.91 -8.13
CA MET A 89 -4.89 18.78 -7.65
C MET A 89 -4.35 20.05 -6.99
N ASP A 90 -3.26 19.96 -6.23
CA ASP A 90 -2.62 21.09 -5.55
C ASP A 90 -1.99 22.07 -6.57
N SER A 91 -1.24 21.55 -7.55
CA SER A 91 -0.64 22.37 -8.61
C SER A 91 -1.64 22.99 -9.60
N SER A 92 -2.77 22.32 -9.83
CA SER A 92 -3.85 22.83 -10.69
C SER A 92 -4.75 23.85 -9.97
N SER A 93 -4.72 23.86 -8.62
CA SER A 93 -5.47 24.77 -7.78
C SER A 93 -4.75 26.11 -7.66
N GLN A 94 -4.65 26.85 -8.77
CA GLN A 94 -4.11 28.21 -8.74
C GLN A 94 -4.96 29.11 -7.82
N ALA A 95 -4.42 29.43 -6.65
CA ALA A 95 -4.76 30.53 -5.72
C ALA A 95 -6.19 30.64 -5.13
N LEU A 96 -7.24 30.07 -5.73
CA LEU A 96 -8.64 30.28 -5.29
C LEU A 96 -9.19 29.23 -4.32
N VAL A 97 -8.64 28.02 -4.34
CA VAL A 97 -9.08 26.90 -3.47
C VAL A 97 -8.32 26.91 -2.14
N ALA A 98 -7.03 27.29 -2.17
CA ALA A 98 -6.19 27.42 -0.97
C ALA A 98 -6.76 28.41 0.06
N THR A 99 -7.25 29.57 -0.38
CA THR A 99 -7.88 30.59 0.49
C THR A 99 -9.23 30.13 1.08
N ARG A 100 -9.92 29.18 0.46
CA ARG A 100 -11.21 28.64 0.95
C ARG A 100 -11.02 27.45 1.90
N LEU A 101 -9.92 26.71 1.79
CA LEU A 101 -9.62 25.55 2.64
C LEU A 101 -8.90 25.91 3.95
N GLU A 102 -8.15 27.00 4.01
CA GLU A 102 -7.54 27.51 5.25
C GLU A 102 -8.59 27.72 6.35
N GLY A 103 -9.81 28.14 5.99
CA GLY A 103 -10.91 28.37 6.93
C GLY A 103 -11.64 27.11 7.42
N ILE A 104 -11.59 25.99 6.70
CA ILE A 104 -12.39 24.78 7.01
C ILE A 104 -11.56 23.71 7.72
N LEU A 105 -10.28 23.55 7.35
CA LEU A 105 -9.50 22.42 7.88
C LEU A 105 -8.73 22.73 9.15
N GLY A 106 -8.43 24.00 9.47
CA GLY A 106 -7.60 24.38 10.63
C GLY A 106 -6.17 23.79 10.64
N ALA A 107 -5.87 22.87 9.71
CA ALA A 107 -4.58 22.29 9.45
C ALA A 107 -3.88 23.21 8.45
N GLY A 108 -3.21 24.25 8.95
CA GLY A 108 -2.40 25.17 8.14
C GLY A 108 -1.18 24.52 7.46
N ASN A 109 -1.13 23.18 7.34
CA ASN A 109 -0.02 22.46 6.74
C ASN A 109 -0.49 21.53 5.59
N PRO A 110 -0.37 21.99 4.33
CA PRO A 110 -0.68 21.20 3.13
C PRO A 110 0.03 19.85 3.07
N PHE A 111 1.24 19.73 3.63
CA PHE A 111 1.99 18.48 3.66
C PHE A 111 1.31 17.40 4.53
N LEU A 112 0.64 17.81 5.61
CA LEU A 112 -0.05 16.88 6.49
C LEU A 112 -1.26 16.26 5.76
N ILE A 113 -2.02 17.07 5.02
CA ILE A 113 -3.15 16.61 4.21
C ILE A 113 -2.66 15.66 3.12
N MET A 114 -1.59 16.02 2.40
CA MET A 114 -1.00 15.17 1.37
C MET A 114 -0.56 13.80 1.91
N THR A 115 0.10 13.80 3.07
CA THR A 115 0.58 12.58 3.71
C THR A 115 -0.58 11.69 4.14
N VAL A 116 -1.59 12.25 4.81
CA VAL A 116 -2.76 11.50 5.28
C VAL A 116 -3.54 10.91 4.10
N THR A 117 -3.80 11.70 3.06
CA THR A 117 -4.49 11.22 1.86
C THR A 117 -3.71 10.09 1.20
N THR A 118 -2.41 10.26 0.97
CA THR A 118 -1.54 9.22 0.39
C THR A 118 -1.58 7.93 1.22
N LEU A 119 -1.51 8.03 2.55
CA LEU A 119 -1.59 6.88 3.44
C LEU A 119 -2.93 6.16 3.34
N ILE A 120 -4.04 6.90 3.31
CA ILE A 120 -5.39 6.32 3.15
C ILE A 120 -5.46 5.54 1.84
N GLY A 121 -5.05 6.15 0.72
CA GLY A 121 -5.01 5.49 -0.59
C GLY A 121 -4.13 4.23 -0.60
N GLY A 122 -2.95 4.31 0.04
CA GLY A 122 -2.06 3.18 0.23
C GLY A 122 -2.71 2.06 1.03
N PHE A 123 -3.27 2.34 2.20
CA PHE A 123 -3.92 1.31 3.03
C PHE A 123 -5.09 0.66 2.29
N THR A 124 -5.92 1.44 1.60
CA THR A 124 -7.04 0.93 0.80
C THR A 124 -6.57 -0.07 -0.26
N GLY A 125 -5.54 0.24 -1.04
CA GLY A 125 -5.00 -0.69 -2.04
C GLY A 125 -4.23 -1.87 -1.45
N GLY A 126 -3.50 -1.65 -0.36
CA GLY A 126 -2.78 -2.70 0.35
C GLY A 126 -3.73 -3.77 0.91
N PHE A 127 -4.79 -3.36 1.59
CA PHE A 127 -5.81 -4.30 2.07
C PHE A 127 -6.54 -5.00 0.93
N ALA A 128 -6.89 -4.27 -0.13
CA ALA A 128 -7.52 -4.88 -1.31
C ALA A 128 -6.65 -5.98 -1.94
N ALA A 129 -5.37 -5.70 -2.20
CA ALA A 129 -4.44 -6.67 -2.76
C ALA A 129 -4.21 -7.88 -1.82
N LEU A 130 -4.17 -7.64 -0.51
CA LEU A 130 -4.10 -8.70 0.50
C LEU A 130 -5.35 -9.60 0.47
N THR A 131 -6.55 -9.02 0.37
CA THR A 131 -7.80 -9.76 0.22
C THR A 131 -7.78 -10.62 -1.05
N GLY A 132 -7.35 -10.04 -2.17
CA GLY A 132 -7.18 -10.77 -3.42
C GLY A 132 -6.28 -12.00 -3.29
N TRP A 133 -5.11 -11.82 -2.69
CA TRP A 133 -4.17 -12.92 -2.44
C TRP A 133 -4.74 -13.97 -1.47
N SER A 134 -5.43 -13.55 -0.42
CA SER A 134 -6.05 -14.48 0.53
C SER A 134 -7.06 -15.38 -0.17
N LEU A 135 -7.89 -14.83 -1.05
CA LEU A 135 -8.84 -15.61 -1.85
C LEU A 135 -8.17 -16.60 -2.82
N LYS A 136 -6.92 -16.34 -3.24
CA LYS A 136 -6.12 -17.27 -4.04
C LYS A 136 -5.59 -18.41 -3.18
N SER A 137 -5.12 -18.12 -1.97
CA SER A 137 -4.48 -19.08 -1.07
C SER A 137 -5.42 -20.15 -0.50
N THR A 138 -6.73 -19.90 -0.50
CA THR A 138 -7.76 -20.83 0.00
C THR A 138 -8.16 -21.89 -1.03
N GLN A 139 -7.69 -21.80 -2.28
CA GLN A 139 -8.02 -22.72 -3.37
C GLN A 139 -6.85 -23.65 -3.66
#